data_AF-A0A3E0P0B1-F1
#
_entry.id   AF-A0A3E0P0B1-F1
#
_cell.length_a   1.000
_cell.length_b   1.000
_cell.length_c   1.000
_cell.angle_alpha   90.00
_cell.angle_beta   90.00
_cell.angle_gamma   90.00
#
_symmetry.space_group_name_H-M   'P 1'
#
loop_
_entity.id
_entity.type
_entity.pdbx_description
1 polymer ?
#
loop_
_entity_poly.entity_id
_entity_poly.type
_entity_poly.pdbx_seq_one_letter_code
_entity_poly.pdbx_strand_id
1 'polypeptide(L)'
;MQDHLTAPHGGTLVDRLVDAERAEELRAASRDWPSWTLSPRQLCDLELLLNGGFSPLDGFLDQAAFRKVCEEMRLPSGELWPIPVNLDVTPQAAEGLATGSKLALRDPEGVMLAVLDVSDVYEHDRELEAEKVFGTDDRNHPGVAHLYQRTNEISVGGRLEGLRLPSQYDYPMLRRTPARLRREFARLGWRKTVAFQTRNPMHRAHFELTLRAARNLEANLLIHPVVGMTKPGDLDHYTRVRCYQQVLGHYPRNTAMLSLLPLAMRMAGPREAVWHAIIRKNYGCTHFIVGRDHAGPGSDDGGKPYYGPYDAQQLLRQHEEELGIEMVPFQMMVYVEERDSYEPVDEVEEGVRTLSISGTELRRRLAEGVEIPSWFTFPEVAAELQKSHPPRARQGFTVFFSGLSGAGKSTIANVLQVKLLELGGRPVTLLDGDIVRTNLSSELGFSKEHRDINIRRIGFVASEITKNGGIAICAPIAPYDRVRKEVRDLVAPLGGFVLVHVATPVEVCEQRDRKGLYAKARAGLIKEFTGISDPYEVPEDAEIEIDTEKLTAEEAAQSIILYLEKEGFIGAR
;
A
#
# COMPACT_ATOMS: atom_id res chain seq x y z
N MET A 1 -19.03 -24.47 -24.51
CA MET A 1 -17.63 -24.17 -24.14
C MET A 1 -16.91 -23.69 -25.40
N GLN A 2 -16.16 -22.59 -25.32
CA GLN A 2 -15.33 -22.13 -26.43
C GLN A 2 -13.99 -22.87 -26.33
N ASP A 3 -13.87 -23.98 -27.07
CA ASP A 3 -12.81 -25.02 -26.96
C ASP A 3 -11.35 -24.56 -27.14
N HIS A 4 -11.09 -23.30 -27.47
CA HIS A 4 -9.74 -22.82 -27.81
C HIS A 4 -9.04 -22.02 -26.72
N LEU A 5 -9.71 -21.70 -25.60
CA LEU A 5 -9.10 -20.97 -24.49
C LEU A 5 -8.57 -21.95 -23.44
N THR A 6 -7.46 -21.59 -22.77
CA THR A 6 -6.86 -22.40 -21.69
C THR A 6 -7.90 -22.74 -20.62
N ALA A 7 -7.96 -24.02 -20.24
CA ALA A 7 -8.83 -24.45 -19.15
C ALA A 7 -8.51 -23.71 -17.83
N PRO A 8 -9.50 -23.37 -17.01
CA PRO A 8 -9.27 -22.87 -15.65
C PRO A 8 -8.42 -23.84 -14.82
N HIS A 9 -7.77 -23.35 -13.78
CA HIS A 9 -7.06 -24.18 -12.82
C HIS A 9 -8.05 -25.06 -12.05
N GLY A 10 -7.74 -26.36 -11.91
CA GLY A 10 -8.71 -27.38 -11.47
C GLY A 10 -9.77 -27.79 -12.51
N GLY A 11 -9.65 -27.32 -13.75
CA GLY A 11 -10.46 -27.76 -14.89
C GLY A 11 -11.77 -26.99 -15.09
N THR A 12 -12.34 -26.40 -14.03
CA THR A 12 -13.58 -25.62 -14.10
C THR A 12 -13.40 -24.25 -13.45
N LEU A 13 -14.10 -23.23 -13.99
CA LEU A 13 -14.10 -21.90 -13.41
C LEU A 13 -15.12 -21.88 -12.28
N VAL A 14 -14.66 -21.62 -11.06
CA VAL A 14 -15.47 -21.65 -9.84
C VAL A 14 -16.09 -20.27 -9.61
N ASP A 15 -17.23 -20.00 -10.23
CA ASP A 15 -18.04 -18.80 -9.95
C ASP A 15 -19.00 -19.10 -8.79
N ARG A 16 -18.91 -18.31 -7.71
CA ARG A 16 -19.70 -18.49 -6.49
C ARG A 16 -20.82 -17.46 -6.34
N LEU A 17 -21.08 -16.65 -7.36
CA LEU A 17 -22.25 -15.79 -7.37
C LEU A 17 -23.52 -16.63 -7.54
N VAL A 18 -24.44 -16.50 -6.58
CA VAL A 18 -25.75 -17.12 -6.66
C VAL A 18 -26.70 -16.28 -7.52
N ASP A 19 -27.81 -16.87 -7.96
CA ASP A 19 -28.84 -16.13 -8.67
C ASP A 19 -29.59 -15.14 -7.73
N ALA A 20 -30.42 -14.29 -8.33
CA ALA A 20 -31.12 -13.24 -7.60
C ALA A 20 -32.12 -13.79 -6.57
N GLU A 21 -32.75 -14.93 -6.84
CA GLU A 21 -33.72 -15.56 -5.93
C GLU A 21 -33.00 -16.07 -4.68
N ARG A 22 -31.94 -16.86 -4.87
CA ARG A 22 -31.10 -17.35 -3.78
C ARG A 22 -30.44 -16.22 -2.99
N ALA A 23 -30.04 -15.13 -3.65
CA ALA A 23 -29.47 -13.98 -2.96
C ALA A 23 -30.48 -13.32 -2.00
N GLU A 24 -31.75 -13.19 -2.39
CA GLU A 24 -32.81 -12.66 -1.53
C GLU A 24 -33.14 -13.60 -0.36
N GLU A 25 -33.17 -14.92 -0.60
CA GLU A 25 -33.32 -15.92 0.47
C GLU A 25 -32.23 -15.79 1.54
N LEU A 26 -30.96 -15.72 1.11
CA LEU A 26 -29.82 -15.57 2.01
C LEU A 26 -29.89 -14.25 2.78
N ARG A 27 -30.27 -13.14 2.14
CA ARG A 27 -30.47 -11.85 2.83
C ARG A 27 -31.55 -11.95 3.89
N ALA A 28 -32.70 -12.54 3.56
CA ALA A 28 -33.81 -12.69 4.49
C ALA A 28 -33.44 -13.56 5.70
N ALA A 29 -32.71 -14.66 5.47
CA ALA A 29 -32.26 -15.58 6.51
C ALA A 29 -31.14 -15.00 7.39
N SER A 30 -30.35 -14.05 6.87
CA SER A 30 -29.16 -13.52 7.55
C SER A 30 -29.40 -12.59 8.75
N ARG A 31 -30.66 -12.28 9.08
CA ARG A 31 -31.00 -11.28 10.12
C ARG A 31 -30.42 -11.61 11.49
N ASP A 32 -30.39 -12.89 11.82
CA ASP A 32 -29.94 -13.38 13.13
C ASP A 32 -28.57 -14.10 13.06
N TRP A 33 -27.90 -14.03 11.90
CA TRP A 33 -26.58 -14.65 11.76
C TRP A 33 -25.50 -13.77 12.37
N PRO A 34 -24.44 -14.37 12.93
CA PRO A 34 -23.22 -13.63 13.19
C PRO A 34 -22.72 -13.01 11.87
N SER A 35 -22.09 -11.84 11.98
CA SER A 35 -21.58 -11.13 10.82
C SER A 35 -20.18 -10.59 11.05
N TRP A 36 -19.40 -10.58 9.99
CA TRP A 36 -18.05 -10.05 9.98
C TRP A 36 -17.90 -8.96 8.92
N THR A 37 -17.37 -7.81 9.33
CA THR A 37 -16.99 -6.74 8.41
C THR A 37 -15.59 -7.00 7.90
N LEU A 38 -15.48 -7.20 6.59
CA LEU A 38 -14.24 -7.61 5.93
C LEU A 38 -13.20 -6.49 5.95
N SER A 39 -11.94 -6.89 6.15
CA SER A 39 -10.80 -6.00 5.94
C SER A 39 -10.58 -5.70 4.45
N PRO A 40 -9.82 -4.64 4.08
CA PRO A 40 -9.49 -4.37 2.68
C PRO A 40 -8.82 -5.54 1.95
N ARG A 41 -8.00 -6.35 2.65
CA ARG A 41 -7.38 -7.56 2.08
C ARG A 41 -8.44 -8.63 1.81
N GLN A 42 -9.30 -8.87 2.78
CA GLN A 42 -10.36 -9.86 2.69
C GLN A 42 -11.40 -9.51 1.61
N LEU A 43 -11.67 -8.22 1.36
CA LEU A 43 -12.51 -7.79 0.25
C LEU A 43 -11.92 -8.15 -1.11
N CYS A 44 -10.61 -7.93 -1.29
CA CYS A 44 -9.90 -8.32 -2.52
C CYS A 44 -9.95 -9.84 -2.74
N ASP A 45 -9.69 -10.60 -1.66
CA ASP A 45 -9.70 -12.06 -1.72
C ASP A 45 -11.10 -12.60 -1.98
N LEU A 46 -12.12 -12.05 -1.29
CA LEU A 46 -13.52 -12.40 -1.52
C LEU A 46 -13.92 -12.14 -2.98
N GLU A 47 -13.55 -11.00 -3.56
CA GLU A 47 -13.88 -10.70 -4.97
C GLU A 47 -13.34 -11.78 -5.91
N LEU A 48 -12.11 -12.25 -5.70
CA LEU A 48 -11.46 -13.27 -6.53
C LEU A 48 -11.94 -14.70 -6.24
N LEU A 49 -12.35 -15.01 -5.01
CA LEU A 49 -13.06 -16.24 -4.68
C LEU A 49 -14.43 -16.29 -5.35
N LEU A 50 -15.19 -15.18 -5.30
CA LEU A 50 -16.55 -15.14 -5.84
C LEU A 50 -16.57 -15.17 -7.36
N ASN A 51 -15.62 -14.52 -8.04
CA ASN A 51 -15.63 -14.41 -9.51
C ASN A 51 -14.84 -15.53 -10.23
N GLY A 52 -14.29 -16.49 -9.49
CA GLY A 52 -13.48 -17.60 -10.01
C GLY A 52 -12.04 -17.26 -10.37
N GLY A 53 -11.55 -16.07 -10.02
CA GLY A 53 -10.14 -15.70 -10.17
C GLY A 53 -9.22 -16.62 -9.37
N PHE A 54 -9.72 -17.19 -8.28
CA PHE A 54 -9.04 -18.16 -7.42
C PHE A 54 -9.44 -19.63 -7.63
N SER A 55 -10.08 -19.98 -8.75
CA SER A 55 -10.34 -21.40 -9.07
C SER A 55 -9.06 -22.26 -8.88
N PRO A 56 -9.15 -23.44 -8.24
CA PRO A 56 -10.37 -24.17 -7.87
C PRO A 56 -10.97 -23.82 -6.51
N LEU A 57 -10.45 -22.81 -5.79
CA LEU A 57 -10.99 -22.45 -4.48
C LEU A 57 -12.46 -22.06 -4.57
N ASP A 58 -13.23 -22.51 -3.59
CA ASP A 58 -14.65 -22.20 -3.43
C ASP A 58 -15.02 -21.47 -2.14
N GLY A 59 -14.00 -21.06 -1.40
CA GLY A 59 -14.14 -20.40 -0.12
C GLY A 59 -12.79 -20.13 0.54
N PHE A 60 -12.83 -19.73 1.80
CA PHE A 60 -11.64 -19.50 2.60
C PHE A 60 -11.11 -20.83 3.16
N LEU A 61 -9.79 -20.95 3.24
CA LEU A 61 -9.14 -22.22 3.58
C LEU A 61 -9.49 -22.69 5.01
N ASP A 62 -9.88 -23.95 5.12
CA ASP A 62 -9.89 -24.69 6.38
C ASP A 62 -8.46 -24.95 6.88
N GLN A 63 -8.31 -25.41 8.12
CA GLN A 63 -7.02 -25.61 8.77
C GLN A 63 -6.15 -26.63 8.02
N ALA A 64 -6.76 -27.70 7.49
CA ALA A 64 -6.04 -28.74 6.78
C ALA A 64 -5.48 -28.23 5.44
N ALA A 65 -6.31 -27.49 4.69
CA ALA A 65 -5.90 -26.85 3.45
C ALA A 65 -4.87 -25.76 3.69
N PHE A 66 -5.04 -24.93 4.72
CA PHE A 66 -4.08 -23.90 5.12
C PHE A 66 -2.69 -24.48 5.39
N ARG A 67 -2.60 -25.51 6.25
CA ARG A 67 -1.30 -26.15 6.57
C ARG A 67 -0.66 -26.75 5.33
N LYS A 68 -1.43 -27.48 4.52
CA LYS A 68 -0.92 -28.11 3.29
C LYS A 68 -0.47 -27.08 2.24
N VAL A 69 -1.15 -25.95 2.12
CA VAL A 69 -0.72 -24.84 1.26
C VAL A 69 0.59 -24.23 1.78
N CYS A 70 0.70 -24.01 3.09
CA CYS A 70 1.95 -23.52 3.68
C CYS A 70 3.10 -24.49 3.46
N GLU A 71 2.93 -25.77 3.76
CA GLU A 71 4.01 -26.76 3.75
C GLU A 71 4.35 -27.31 2.35
N GLU A 72 3.34 -27.54 1.51
CA GLU A 72 3.48 -28.28 0.24
C GLU A 72 3.07 -27.47 -0.99
N MET A 73 2.54 -26.25 -0.84
CA MET A 73 1.91 -25.48 -1.91
C MET A 73 0.81 -26.27 -2.64
N ARG A 74 0.03 -27.09 -1.93
CA ARG A 74 -1.04 -27.89 -2.52
C ARG A 74 -2.32 -27.81 -1.71
N LEU A 75 -3.43 -27.89 -2.42
CA LEU A 75 -4.73 -28.14 -1.80
C LEU A 75 -4.84 -29.61 -1.37
N PRO A 76 -5.77 -29.93 -0.44
CA PRO A 76 -6.02 -31.32 -0.06
C PRO A 76 -6.33 -32.23 -1.26
N SER A 77 -7.04 -31.71 -2.25
CA SER A 77 -7.38 -32.38 -3.53
C SER A 77 -6.19 -32.60 -4.48
N GLY A 78 -5.05 -31.96 -4.21
CA GLY A 78 -3.78 -32.20 -4.91
C GLY A 78 -3.35 -31.09 -5.86
N GLU A 79 -4.25 -30.20 -6.27
CA GLU A 79 -3.92 -29.08 -7.16
C GLU A 79 -2.90 -28.13 -6.50
N LEU A 80 -1.94 -27.67 -7.30
CA LEU A 80 -0.99 -26.65 -6.87
C LEU A 80 -1.69 -25.36 -6.44
N TRP A 81 -1.37 -24.88 -5.25
CA TRP A 81 -1.85 -23.62 -4.70
C TRP A 81 -0.84 -23.06 -3.68
N PRO A 82 -0.11 -21.98 -4.00
CA PRO A 82 1.07 -21.59 -3.23
C PRO A 82 0.84 -20.55 -2.12
N ILE A 83 -0.29 -19.83 -2.13
CA ILE A 83 -0.56 -18.71 -1.20
C ILE A 83 -1.82 -18.98 -0.37
N PRO A 84 -1.76 -18.96 0.97
CA PRO A 84 -2.93 -19.15 1.81
C PRO A 84 -3.94 -17.98 1.65
N VAL A 85 -5.22 -18.33 1.53
CA VAL A 85 -6.35 -17.38 1.41
C VAL A 85 -7.34 -17.66 2.54
N ASN A 86 -7.16 -16.95 3.66
CA ASN A 86 -7.87 -17.21 4.91
C ASN A 86 -8.78 -16.03 5.27
N LEU A 87 -9.84 -16.32 6.01
CA LEU A 87 -10.66 -15.31 6.67
C LEU A 87 -10.28 -15.23 8.14
N ASP A 88 -9.49 -14.23 8.50
CA ASP A 88 -9.14 -13.95 9.89
C ASP A 88 -10.18 -13.03 10.56
N VAL A 89 -10.55 -13.37 11.80
CA VAL A 89 -11.53 -12.63 12.61
C VAL A 89 -11.00 -12.47 14.04
N THR A 90 -11.53 -11.49 14.77
CA THR A 90 -11.18 -11.36 16.20
C THR A 90 -11.74 -12.54 17.02
N PRO A 91 -11.14 -12.88 18.16
CA PRO A 91 -11.67 -13.92 19.06
C PRO A 91 -13.13 -13.67 19.44
N GLN A 92 -13.50 -12.40 19.67
CA GLN A 92 -14.87 -12.02 20.01
C GLN A 92 -15.85 -12.26 18.85
N ALA A 93 -15.43 -12.04 17.60
CA ALA A 93 -16.26 -12.34 16.43
C ALA A 93 -16.38 -13.84 16.15
N ALA A 94 -15.41 -14.65 16.61
CA ALA A 94 -15.44 -16.10 16.51
C ALA A 94 -16.29 -16.77 17.61
N GLU A 95 -16.67 -16.05 18.66
CA GLU A 95 -17.49 -16.62 19.75
C GLU A 95 -18.81 -17.20 19.22
N GLY A 96 -19.04 -18.48 19.48
CA GLY A 96 -20.24 -19.21 19.04
C GLY A 96 -20.23 -19.66 17.58
N LEU A 97 -19.18 -19.39 16.81
CA LEU A 97 -18.97 -20.02 15.51
C LEU A 97 -18.50 -21.47 15.69
N ALA A 98 -19.13 -22.38 14.95
CA ALA A 98 -18.76 -23.79 14.90
C ALA A 98 -19.00 -24.33 13.49
N THR A 99 -18.50 -25.53 13.21
CA THR A 99 -18.81 -26.25 11.96
C THR A 99 -20.32 -26.30 11.73
N GLY A 100 -20.75 -25.88 10.53
CA GLY A 100 -22.15 -25.77 10.14
C GLY A 100 -22.82 -24.42 10.44
N SER A 101 -22.16 -23.52 11.18
CA SER A 101 -22.62 -22.13 11.32
C SER A 101 -22.60 -21.40 9.98
N LYS A 102 -23.48 -20.40 9.85
CA LYS A 102 -23.47 -19.43 8.75
C LYS A 102 -22.87 -18.13 9.27
N LEU A 103 -21.92 -17.56 8.54
CA LEU A 103 -21.32 -16.26 8.84
C LEU A 103 -21.60 -15.29 7.68
N ALA A 104 -22.28 -14.18 7.98
CA ALA A 104 -22.55 -13.14 6.98
C ALA A 104 -21.31 -12.26 6.79
N LEU A 105 -20.81 -12.16 5.55
CA LEU A 105 -19.65 -11.33 5.22
C LEU A 105 -20.10 -9.99 4.64
N ARG A 106 -19.66 -8.90 5.25
CA ARG A 106 -20.10 -7.54 4.94
C ARG A 106 -18.94 -6.63 4.54
N ASP A 107 -19.22 -5.64 3.71
CA ASP A 107 -18.31 -4.52 3.49
C ASP A 107 -18.35 -3.51 4.66
N PRO A 108 -17.43 -2.52 4.70
CA PRO A 108 -17.40 -1.48 5.74
C PRO A 108 -18.69 -0.65 5.85
N GLU A 109 -19.46 -0.55 4.76
CA GLU A 109 -20.76 0.11 4.72
C GLU A 109 -21.91 -0.77 5.25
N GLY A 110 -21.63 -2.03 5.61
CA GLY A 110 -22.58 -2.98 6.16
C GLY A 110 -23.36 -3.79 5.11
N VAL A 111 -23.06 -3.62 3.83
CA VAL A 111 -23.68 -4.38 2.73
C VAL A 111 -23.18 -5.81 2.79
N MET A 112 -24.14 -6.75 2.79
CA MET A 112 -23.82 -8.17 2.75
C MET A 112 -23.37 -8.59 1.34
N LEU A 113 -22.16 -9.12 1.25
CA LEU A 113 -21.53 -9.55 0.01
C LEU A 113 -21.64 -11.06 -0.20
N ALA A 114 -21.48 -11.84 0.86
CA ALA A 114 -21.47 -13.30 0.80
C ALA A 114 -21.89 -13.92 2.13
N VAL A 115 -22.15 -15.23 2.09
CA VAL A 115 -22.29 -16.10 3.25
C VAL A 115 -21.16 -17.10 3.23
N LEU A 116 -20.53 -17.30 4.39
CA LEU A 116 -19.59 -18.38 4.62
C LEU A 116 -20.28 -19.51 5.38
N ASP A 117 -20.23 -20.70 4.80
CA ASP A 117 -20.63 -21.95 5.41
C ASP A 117 -19.44 -22.53 6.16
N VAL A 118 -19.42 -22.33 7.47
CA VAL A 118 -18.24 -22.60 8.30
C VAL A 118 -17.94 -24.09 8.32
N SER A 119 -16.74 -24.46 7.85
CA SER A 119 -16.20 -25.82 7.98
C SER A 119 -15.49 -25.99 9.32
N ASP A 120 -14.76 -24.98 9.75
CA ASP A 120 -13.93 -25.00 10.94
C ASP A 120 -13.53 -23.59 11.40
N VAL A 121 -13.11 -23.50 12.66
CA VAL A 121 -12.62 -22.29 13.32
C VAL A 121 -11.35 -22.68 14.07
N TYR A 122 -10.24 -22.01 13.80
CA TYR A 122 -8.92 -22.41 14.31
C TYR A 122 -8.01 -21.22 14.60
N GLU A 123 -7.05 -21.43 15.51
CA GLU A 123 -6.00 -20.45 15.76
C GLU A 123 -5.07 -20.34 14.55
N HIS A 124 -4.84 -19.12 14.10
CA HIS A 124 -4.05 -18.83 12.91
C HIS A 124 -2.55 -18.90 13.22
N ASP A 125 -1.86 -19.88 12.64
CA ASP A 125 -0.44 -20.13 12.82
C ASP A 125 0.40 -19.15 11.98
N ARG A 126 0.58 -17.95 12.52
CA ARG A 126 1.33 -16.86 11.88
C ARG A 126 2.81 -17.17 11.70
N GLU A 127 3.39 -17.97 12.58
CA GLU A 127 4.81 -18.36 12.49
C GLU A 127 5.03 -19.33 11.33
N LEU A 128 4.16 -20.34 11.20
CA LEU A 128 4.18 -21.25 10.05
C LEU A 128 4.02 -20.49 8.73
N GLU A 129 3.05 -19.57 8.64
CA GLU A 129 2.84 -18.79 7.43
C GLU A 129 4.04 -17.86 7.13
N ALA A 130 4.58 -17.17 8.13
CA ALA A 130 5.79 -16.34 7.99
C ALA A 130 6.95 -17.15 7.37
N GLU A 131 7.32 -18.26 8.02
CA GLU A 131 8.47 -19.07 7.62
C GLU A 131 8.24 -19.75 6.26
N LYS A 132 7.09 -20.40 6.06
CA LYS A 132 6.89 -21.24 4.87
C LYS A 132 6.47 -20.45 3.65
N VAL A 133 5.69 -19.38 3.80
CA VAL A 133 5.14 -18.63 2.66
C VAL A 133 6.05 -17.48 2.25
N PHE A 134 6.59 -16.74 3.21
CA PHE A 134 7.47 -15.59 2.94
C PHE A 134 8.96 -15.93 3.04
N GLY A 135 9.32 -17.10 3.59
CA GLY A 135 10.71 -17.51 3.73
C GLY A 135 11.49 -16.72 4.79
N THR A 136 10.80 -15.95 5.64
CA THR A 136 11.41 -15.09 6.66
C THR A 136 10.39 -14.77 7.77
N ASP A 137 10.87 -14.55 8.99
CA ASP A 137 10.12 -13.99 10.11
C ASP A 137 10.39 -12.48 10.32
N ASP A 138 11.18 -11.87 9.43
CA ASP A 138 11.50 -10.45 9.48
C ASP A 138 10.24 -9.58 9.30
N ARG A 139 9.92 -8.79 10.33
CA ARG A 139 8.76 -7.90 10.37
C ARG A 139 8.89 -6.69 9.45
N ASN A 140 10.03 -6.47 8.82
CA ASN A 140 10.20 -5.49 7.74
C ASN A 140 9.69 -6.02 6.38
N HIS A 141 9.57 -7.35 6.22
CA HIS A 141 8.95 -7.91 5.03
C HIS A 141 7.46 -7.53 5.02
N PRO A 142 6.92 -6.82 3.99
CA PRO A 142 5.55 -6.29 4.02
C PRO A 142 4.45 -7.32 4.29
N GLY A 143 4.61 -8.53 3.75
CA GLY A 143 3.71 -9.67 4.01
C GLY A 143 3.71 -10.10 5.49
N VAL A 144 4.89 -10.29 6.07
CA VAL A 144 5.09 -10.66 7.48
C VAL A 144 4.65 -9.54 8.42
N ALA A 145 4.98 -8.29 8.09
CA ALA A 145 4.51 -7.11 8.82
C ALA A 145 2.98 -7.11 8.93
N HIS A 146 2.28 -7.34 7.81
CA HIS A 146 0.83 -7.43 7.81
C HIS A 146 0.33 -8.60 8.66
N LEU A 147 0.95 -9.78 8.53
CA LEU A 147 0.57 -10.98 9.25
C LEU A 147 0.60 -10.77 10.78
N TYR A 148 1.63 -10.12 11.31
CA TYR A 148 1.73 -9.88 12.75
C TYR A 148 0.98 -8.65 13.24
N GLN A 149 0.79 -7.62 12.39
CA GLN A 149 0.23 -6.33 12.83
C GLN A 149 -1.26 -6.16 12.49
N ARG A 150 -1.78 -6.90 11.51
CA ARG A 150 -3.12 -6.67 10.92
C ARG A 150 -3.98 -7.92 10.83
N THR A 151 -3.39 -9.11 10.71
CA THR A 151 -4.14 -10.38 10.73
C THR A 151 -4.55 -10.73 12.16
N ASN A 152 -5.83 -11.02 12.34
CA ASN A 152 -6.41 -11.42 13.63
C ASN A 152 -6.00 -12.85 14.03
N GLU A 153 -6.22 -13.22 15.30
CA GLU A 153 -5.73 -14.50 15.84
C GLU A 153 -6.50 -15.74 15.37
N ILE A 154 -7.76 -15.60 14.95
CA ILE A 154 -8.63 -16.73 14.61
C ILE A 154 -8.91 -16.73 13.12
N SER A 155 -8.76 -17.89 12.47
CA SER A 155 -9.20 -18.13 11.09
C SER A 155 -10.49 -18.94 11.05
N VAL A 156 -11.35 -18.63 10.08
CA VAL A 156 -12.60 -19.33 9.81
C VAL A 156 -12.55 -19.89 8.38
N GLY A 157 -12.51 -21.21 8.26
CA GLY A 157 -12.60 -21.88 6.96
C GLY A 157 -14.05 -22.14 6.57
N GLY A 158 -14.31 -22.21 5.27
CA GLY A 158 -15.65 -22.54 4.81
C GLY A 158 -15.90 -22.22 3.35
N ARG A 159 -17.03 -22.72 2.84
CA ARG A 159 -17.48 -22.50 1.45
C ARG A 159 -18.29 -21.22 1.33
N LEU A 160 -18.22 -20.56 0.18
CA LEU A 160 -18.92 -19.30 -0.06
C LEU A 160 -20.16 -19.45 -0.95
N GLU A 161 -21.22 -18.76 -0.56
CA GLU A 161 -22.32 -18.34 -1.43
C GLU A 161 -22.28 -16.81 -1.59
N GLY A 162 -21.92 -16.32 -2.77
CA GLY A 162 -21.76 -14.90 -3.06
C GLY A 162 -23.05 -14.25 -3.52
N LEU A 163 -23.49 -13.21 -2.83
CA LEU A 163 -24.68 -12.43 -3.20
C LEU A 163 -24.35 -11.35 -4.22
N ARG A 164 -23.15 -10.76 -4.11
CA ARG A 164 -22.61 -9.75 -5.03
C ARG A 164 -21.12 -9.58 -4.84
N LEU A 165 -20.44 -9.08 -5.87
CA LEU A 165 -19.05 -8.61 -5.74
C LEU A 165 -18.99 -7.29 -4.96
N PRO A 166 -17.85 -6.97 -4.32
CA PRO A 166 -17.60 -5.66 -3.73
C PRO A 166 -17.89 -4.53 -4.71
N SER A 167 -18.51 -3.45 -4.23
CA SER A 167 -18.83 -2.29 -5.07
C SER A 167 -17.56 -1.50 -5.37
N GLN A 168 -17.25 -1.31 -6.66
CA GLN A 168 -16.13 -0.49 -7.11
C GLN A 168 -16.66 0.59 -8.07
N TYR A 169 -16.42 1.86 -7.73
CA TYR A 169 -16.92 3.00 -8.51
C TYR A 169 -15.88 3.53 -9.50
N ASP A 170 -14.62 3.09 -9.37
CA ASP A 170 -13.52 3.50 -10.23
C ASP A 170 -13.35 2.52 -11.41
N TYR A 171 -13.18 3.09 -12.60
CA TYR A 171 -12.84 2.35 -13.82
C TYR A 171 -13.69 1.08 -14.09
N PRO A 172 -15.04 1.11 -13.97
CA PRO A 172 -15.87 -0.10 -14.06
C PRO A 172 -15.75 -0.83 -15.41
N MET A 173 -15.36 -0.11 -16.47
CA MET A 173 -15.13 -0.69 -17.80
C MET A 173 -13.80 -1.43 -17.93
N LEU A 174 -12.84 -1.16 -17.05
CA LEU A 174 -11.54 -1.83 -17.00
C LEU A 174 -11.52 -2.99 -16.00
N ARG A 175 -12.44 -3.02 -15.03
CA ARG A 175 -12.62 -4.15 -14.11
C ARG A 175 -13.45 -5.25 -14.78
N ARG A 176 -12.81 -6.38 -15.11
CA ARG A 176 -13.45 -7.50 -15.78
C ARG A 176 -13.22 -8.77 -14.98
N THR A 177 -14.26 -9.57 -14.78
CA THR A 177 -14.15 -10.90 -14.17
C THR A 177 -13.50 -11.89 -15.15
N PRO A 178 -12.99 -13.05 -14.68
CA PRO A 178 -12.50 -14.11 -15.54
C PRO A 178 -13.48 -14.50 -16.65
N ALA A 179 -14.76 -14.69 -16.31
CA ALA A 179 -15.80 -15.03 -17.28
C ALA A 179 -16.01 -13.93 -18.35
N ARG A 180 -15.87 -12.64 -17.98
CA ARG A 180 -15.98 -11.52 -18.92
C ARG A 180 -14.76 -11.43 -19.83
N LEU A 181 -13.54 -11.58 -19.28
CA LEU A 181 -12.31 -11.54 -20.08
C LEU A 181 -12.22 -12.71 -21.07
N ARG A 182 -12.55 -13.93 -20.63
CA ARG A 182 -12.61 -15.11 -21.52
C ARG A 182 -13.57 -14.91 -22.69
N ARG A 183 -14.78 -14.41 -22.42
CA ARG A 183 -15.76 -14.09 -23.47
C ARG A 183 -15.23 -13.03 -24.44
N GLU A 184 -14.53 -12.02 -23.93
CA GLU A 184 -13.94 -10.98 -24.76
C GLU A 184 -12.80 -11.51 -25.63
N PHE A 185 -11.91 -12.35 -25.09
CA PHE A 185 -10.86 -13.00 -25.88
C PHE A 185 -11.46 -13.81 -27.03
N ALA A 186 -12.47 -14.64 -26.76
CA ALA A 186 -13.12 -15.41 -27.80
C ALA A 186 -13.83 -14.53 -28.83
N ARG A 187 -14.49 -13.44 -28.41
CA ARG A 187 -15.15 -12.48 -29.30
C ARG A 187 -14.15 -11.80 -30.24
N LEU A 188 -12.95 -11.51 -29.75
CA LEU A 188 -11.85 -10.92 -30.52
C LEU A 188 -11.04 -11.96 -31.31
N GLY A 189 -11.34 -13.25 -31.16
CA GLY A 189 -10.58 -14.34 -31.79
C GLY A 189 -9.18 -14.54 -31.19
N TRP A 190 -8.93 -14.05 -29.98
CA TRP A 190 -7.65 -14.20 -29.29
C TRP A 190 -7.48 -15.65 -28.81
N ARG A 191 -6.48 -16.33 -29.37
CA ARG A 191 -6.12 -17.71 -28.99
C ARG A 191 -4.94 -17.76 -28.03
N LYS A 192 -3.86 -17.04 -28.38
CA LYS A 192 -2.70 -16.84 -27.52
C LYS A 192 -2.79 -15.46 -26.89
N THR A 193 -2.74 -15.42 -25.56
CA THR A 193 -2.71 -14.21 -24.75
C THR A 193 -1.57 -14.31 -23.74
N VAL A 194 -0.68 -13.33 -23.76
CA VAL A 194 0.37 -13.13 -22.76
C VAL A 194 -0.07 -12.08 -21.75
N ALA A 195 0.00 -12.42 -20.47
CA ALA A 195 -0.35 -11.50 -19.39
C ALA A 195 0.89 -10.83 -18.80
N PHE A 196 0.77 -9.52 -18.56
CA PHE A 196 1.75 -8.72 -17.86
C PHE A 196 1.21 -8.26 -16.50
N GLN A 197 1.84 -8.77 -15.43
CA GLN A 197 1.62 -8.32 -14.05
C GLN A 197 2.38 -7.02 -13.81
N THR A 198 1.74 -6.05 -13.16
CA THR A 198 2.45 -4.91 -12.61
C THR A 198 1.69 -4.25 -11.45
N ARG A 199 2.45 -3.66 -10.53
CA ARG A 199 2.00 -2.74 -9.48
C ARG A 199 2.64 -1.36 -9.59
N ASN A 200 3.48 -1.15 -10.61
CA ASN A 200 4.21 0.09 -10.89
C ASN A 200 3.73 0.71 -12.22
N PRO A 201 3.93 2.01 -12.46
CA PRO A 201 3.72 2.61 -13.77
C PRO A 201 4.51 1.87 -14.85
N MET A 202 3.95 1.82 -16.06
CA MET A 202 4.66 1.29 -17.22
C MET A 202 5.46 2.41 -17.89
N HIS A 203 6.77 2.21 -17.94
CA HIS A 203 7.74 3.01 -18.69
C HIS A 203 8.08 2.37 -20.02
N ARG A 204 8.94 3.01 -20.84
CA ARG A 204 9.28 2.49 -22.19
C ARG A 204 9.88 1.10 -22.17
N ALA A 205 10.75 0.82 -21.19
CA ALA A 205 11.34 -0.50 -21.02
C ALA A 205 10.27 -1.61 -20.88
N HIS A 206 9.17 -1.33 -20.15
CA HIS A 206 8.05 -2.27 -20.00
C HIS A 206 7.20 -2.39 -21.27
N PHE A 207 7.03 -1.28 -21.99
CA PHE A 207 6.34 -1.27 -23.28
C PHE A 207 7.07 -2.14 -24.30
N GLU A 208 8.38 -1.92 -24.49
CA GLU A 208 9.18 -2.71 -25.44
C GLU A 208 9.25 -4.18 -25.07
N LEU A 209 9.41 -4.48 -23.78
CA LEU A 209 9.36 -5.82 -23.23
C LEU A 209 8.09 -6.56 -23.64
N THR A 210 6.94 -5.97 -23.31
CA THR A 210 5.65 -6.65 -23.53
C THR A 210 5.30 -6.71 -25.01
N LEU A 211 5.70 -5.71 -25.80
CA LEU A 211 5.59 -5.73 -27.25
C LEU A 211 6.45 -6.85 -27.87
N ARG A 212 7.70 -7.00 -27.42
CA ARG A 212 8.61 -8.07 -27.85
C ARG A 212 8.06 -9.45 -27.48
N ALA A 213 7.57 -9.64 -26.26
CA ALA A 213 6.95 -10.88 -25.83
C ALA A 213 5.74 -11.24 -26.70
N ALA A 214 4.83 -10.29 -26.93
CA ALA A 214 3.66 -10.49 -27.78
C ALA A 214 4.04 -10.85 -29.23
N ARG A 215 5.03 -10.17 -29.81
CA ARG A 215 5.51 -10.45 -31.18
C ARG A 215 6.15 -11.82 -31.31
N ASN A 216 7.07 -12.17 -30.42
CA ASN A 216 7.82 -13.43 -30.48
C ASN A 216 6.90 -14.66 -30.31
N LEU A 217 5.84 -14.52 -29.51
CA LEU A 217 4.88 -15.59 -29.26
C LEU A 217 3.72 -15.62 -30.25
N GLU A 218 3.64 -14.62 -31.14
CA GLU A 218 2.48 -14.36 -31.98
C GLU A 218 1.17 -14.31 -31.15
N ALA A 219 1.24 -13.60 -30.03
CA ALA A 219 0.19 -13.53 -29.01
C ALA A 219 -0.35 -12.10 -28.83
N ASN A 220 -1.58 -12.00 -28.34
CA ASN A 220 -2.15 -10.73 -27.88
C ASN A 220 -1.70 -10.45 -26.45
N LEU A 221 -1.69 -9.18 -26.05
CA LEU A 221 -1.23 -8.74 -24.75
C LEU A 221 -2.39 -8.39 -23.82
N LEU A 222 -2.39 -8.95 -22.62
CA LEU A 222 -3.19 -8.48 -21.50
C LEU A 222 -2.29 -7.72 -20.52
N ILE A 223 -2.43 -6.39 -20.48
CA ILE A 223 -1.88 -5.55 -19.43
C ILE A 223 -2.80 -5.68 -18.23
N HIS A 224 -2.36 -6.41 -17.19
CA HIS A 224 -3.22 -6.84 -16.09
C HIS A 224 -2.73 -6.30 -14.73
N PRO A 225 -2.72 -4.97 -14.51
CA PRO A 225 -2.18 -4.38 -13.30
C PRO A 225 -3.04 -4.68 -12.07
N VAL A 226 -2.38 -4.75 -10.92
CA VAL A 226 -3.05 -4.88 -9.63
C VAL A 226 -3.56 -3.51 -9.16
N VAL A 227 -4.82 -3.47 -8.75
CA VAL A 227 -5.48 -2.26 -8.19
C VAL A 227 -6.09 -2.49 -6.81
N GLY A 228 -5.93 -3.69 -6.24
CA GLY A 228 -6.13 -3.91 -4.81
C GLY A 228 -4.89 -3.47 -4.02
N MET A 229 -4.57 -4.20 -2.95
CA MET A 229 -3.39 -3.88 -2.12
C MET A 229 -2.08 -4.23 -2.85
N THR A 230 -1.13 -3.29 -2.85
CA THR A 230 0.23 -3.47 -3.40
C THR A 230 1.28 -3.28 -2.30
N LYS A 231 2.55 -3.07 -2.66
CA LYS A 231 3.61 -2.80 -1.66
C LYS A 231 3.32 -1.44 -0.99
N PRO A 232 3.46 -1.33 0.34
CA PRO A 232 3.44 -0.03 1.02
C PRO A 232 4.44 0.95 0.39
N GLY A 233 4.00 2.18 0.13
CA GLY A 233 4.79 3.22 -0.54
C GLY A 233 4.77 3.17 -2.07
N ASP A 234 4.12 2.18 -2.69
CA ASP A 234 3.85 2.23 -4.13
C ASP A 234 2.88 3.38 -4.45
N LEU A 235 2.95 3.86 -5.69
CA LEU A 235 2.03 4.88 -6.21
C LEU A 235 0.57 4.41 -6.14
N ASP A 236 -0.33 5.33 -5.82
CA ASP A 236 -1.77 5.06 -5.80
C ASP A 236 -2.24 4.49 -7.14
N HIS A 237 -3.24 3.61 -7.09
CA HIS A 237 -3.66 2.91 -8.30
C HIS A 237 -4.33 3.83 -9.32
N TYR A 238 -4.94 4.95 -8.92
CA TYR A 238 -5.54 5.89 -9.86
C TYR A 238 -4.49 6.51 -10.77
N THR A 239 -3.37 6.95 -10.19
CA THR A 239 -2.21 7.46 -10.93
C THR A 239 -1.65 6.39 -11.87
N ARG A 240 -1.50 5.17 -11.36
CA ARG A 240 -1.00 4.04 -12.18
C ARG A 240 -1.94 3.72 -13.34
N VAL A 241 -3.26 3.67 -13.11
CA VAL A 241 -4.26 3.41 -14.16
C VAL A 241 -4.22 4.49 -15.23
N ARG A 242 -4.14 5.77 -14.85
CA ARG A 242 -3.97 6.85 -15.84
C ARG A 242 -2.69 6.67 -16.67
N CYS A 243 -1.58 6.27 -16.04
CA CYS A 243 -0.35 5.94 -16.77
C CYS A 243 -0.54 4.77 -17.75
N TYR A 244 -1.20 3.68 -17.33
CA TYR A 244 -1.45 2.53 -18.21
C TYR A 244 -2.33 2.90 -19.40
N GLN A 245 -3.31 3.78 -19.22
CA GLN A 245 -4.15 4.28 -20.31
C GLN A 245 -3.34 5.06 -21.34
N GLN A 246 -2.36 5.87 -20.92
CA GLN A 246 -1.45 6.55 -21.86
C GLN A 246 -0.60 5.53 -22.62
N VAL A 247 0.00 4.56 -21.92
CA VAL A 247 0.84 3.53 -22.55
C VAL A 247 0.05 2.65 -23.52
N LEU A 248 -1.22 2.35 -23.24
CA LEU A 248 -2.08 1.51 -24.09
C LEU A 248 -2.21 2.08 -25.52
N GLY A 249 -2.18 3.41 -25.67
CA GLY A 249 -2.28 4.08 -26.96
C GLY A 249 -1.09 3.85 -27.91
N HIS A 250 0.04 3.35 -27.38
CA HIS A 250 1.24 3.08 -28.17
C HIS A 250 1.27 1.65 -28.77
N TYR A 251 0.41 0.73 -28.32
CA TYR A 251 0.33 -0.59 -28.93
C TYR A 251 -0.45 -0.56 -30.26
N PRO A 252 -0.18 -1.49 -31.18
CA PRO A 252 -1.02 -1.71 -32.33
C PRO A 252 -2.49 -1.91 -31.93
N ARG A 253 -3.41 -1.39 -32.75
CA ARG A 253 -4.84 -1.46 -32.46
C ARG A 253 -5.29 -2.93 -32.34
N ASN A 254 -6.12 -3.21 -31.33
CA ASN A 254 -6.72 -4.52 -31.06
C ASN A 254 -5.73 -5.66 -30.74
N THR A 255 -4.46 -5.38 -30.43
CA THR A 255 -3.48 -6.41 -30.02
C THR A 255 -3.16 -6.39 -28.52
N ALA A 256 -3.60 -5.35 -27.80
CA ALA A 256 -3.39 -5.19 -26.37
C ALA A 256 -4.69 -4.77 -25.66
N MET A 257 -4.88 -5.25 -24.44
CA MET A 257 -6.03 -4.90 -23.59
C MET A 257 -5.57 -4.57 -22.18
N LEU A 258 -6.12 -3.49 -21.61
CA LEU A 258 -5.97 -3.15 -20.21
C LEU A 258 -7.16 -3.70 -19.41
N SER A 259 -6.89 -4.52 -18.40
CA SER A 259 -7.89 -5.00 -17.43
C SER A 259 -7.34 -4.90 -16.02
N LEU A 260 -8.14 -4.46 -15.05
CA LEU A 260 -7.68 -4.26 -13.68
C LEU A 260 -7.93 -5.52 -12.84
N LEU A 261 -6.95 -5.91 -12.03
CA LEU A 261 -7.03 -7.06 -11.14
C LEU A 261 -7.19 -6.59 -9.68
N PRO A 262 -8.29 -6.92 -8.99
CA PRO A 262 -8.53 -6.57 -7.58
C PRO A 262 -7.76 -7.49 -6.62
N LEU A 263 -6.47 -7.74 -6.89
CA LEU A 263 -5.64 -8.60 -6.05
C LEU A 263 -5.08 -7.83 -4.86
N ALA A 264 -5.06 -8.45 -3.68
CA ALA A 264 -4.21 -8.01 -2.58
C ALA A 264 -2.89 -8.77 -2.64
N MET A 265 -1.82 -8.10 -3.08
CA MET A 265 -0.49 -8.72 -3.16
C MET A 265 0.07 -9.00 -1.77
N ARG A 266 0.85 -10.08 -1.67
CA ARG A 266 1.49 -10.52 -0.42
C ARG A 266 2.97 -10.11 -0.34
N MET A 267 3.54 -9.73 -1.49
CA MET A 267 4.97 -9.56 -1.70
C MET A 267 5.75 -10.84 -1.40
N ALA A 268 5.19 -12.01 -1.69
CA ALA A 268 5.75 -13.33 -1.40
C ALA A 268 6.59 -13.91 -2.55
N GLY A 269 7.19 -13.03 -3.37
CA GLY A 269 8.19 -13.37 -4.38
C GLY A 269 7.85 -14.62 -5.20
N PRO A 270 8.64 -15.70 -5.09
CA PRO A 270 8.44 -16.92 -5.87
C PRO A 270 7.06 -17.57 -5.74
N ARG A 271 6.54 -17.72 -4.52
CA ARG A 271 5.20 -18.34 -4.32
C ARG A 271 4.10 -17.49 -4.95
N GLU A 272 4.23 -16.18 -4.86
CA GLU A 272 3.28 -15.24 -5.47
C GLU A 272 3.41 -15.21 -7.00
N ALA A 273 4.58 -15.50 -7.59
CA ALA A 273 4.71 -15.68 -9.04
C ALA A 273 3.90 -16.89 -9.55
N VAL A 274 3.97 -18.02 -8.85
CA VAL A 274 3.15 -19.20 -9.13
C VAL A 274 1.66 -18.89 -8.96
N TRP A 275 1.31 -18.16 -7.90
CA TRP A 275 -0.07 -17.72 -7.67
C TRP A 275 -0.60 -16.83 -8.78
N HIS A 276 0.22 -15.86 -9.22
CA HIS A 276 -0.12 -14.98 -10.34
C HIS A 276 -0.35 -15.77 -11.63
N ALA A 277 0.44 -16.81 -11.90
CA ALA A 277 0.23 -17.67 -13.07
C ALA A 277 -1.12 -18.40 -12.99
N ILE A 278 -1.47 -18.97 -11.84
CA ILE A 278 -2.79 -19.59 -11.59
C ILE A 278 -3.93 -18.59 -11.85
N ILE A 279 -3.84 -17.39 -11.27
CA ILE A 279 -4.84 -16.33 -11.46
C ILE A 279 -4.96 -16.02 -12.95
N ARG A 280 -3.84 -15.77 -13.66
CA ARG A 280 -3.88 -15.40 -15.09
C ARG A 280 -4.40 -16.52 -15.97
N LYS A 281 -4.11 -17.78 -15.64
CA LYS A 281 -4.74 -18.95 -16.25
C LYS A 281 -6.25 -18.91 -16.05
N ASN A 282 -6.74 -18.66 -14.84
CA ASN A 282 -8.18 -18.53 -14.56
C ASN A 282 -8.83 -17.40 -15.38
N TYR A 283 -8.11 -16.30 -15.61
CA TYR A 283 -8.54 -15.21 -16.50
C TYR A 283 -8.44 -15.51 -18.01
N GLY A 284 -7.96 -16.70 -18.40
CA GLY A 284 -7.92 -17.17 -19.79
C GLY A 284 -6.62 -16.85 -20.52
N CYS A 285 -5.55 -16.53 -19.80
CA CYS A 285 -4.24 -16.31 -20.41
C CYS A 285 -3.52 -17.64 -20.66
N THR A 286 -2.79 -17.70 -21.77
CA THR A 286 -1.97 -18.85 -22.17
C THR A 286 -0.51 -18.71 -21.73
N HIS A 287 -0.03 -17.47 -21.61
CA HIS A 287 1.34 -17.17 -21.25
C HIS A 287 1.36 -16.12 -20.13
N PHE A 288 2.40 -16.12 -19.30
CA PHE A 288 2.56 -15.17 -18.21
C PHE A 288 4.00 -14.68 -18.12
N ILE A 289 4.18 -13.36 -18.15
CA ILE A 289 5.52 -12.75 -18.02
C ILE A 289 5.97 -12.78 -16.56
N VAL A 290 7.19 -13.28 -16.32
CA VAL A 290 7.86 -13.23 -15.03
C VAL A 290 9.21 -12.53 -15.19
N GLY A 291 9.33 -11.35 -14.61
CA GLY A 291 10.56 -10.54 -14.65
C GLY A 291 11.53 -10.84 -13.51
N ARG A 292 12.58 -10.02 -13.43
CA ARG A 292 13.50 -9.97 -12.29
C ARG A 292 12.76 -9.52 -11.02
N ASP A 293 13.03 -10.19 -9.89
CA ASP A 293 12.48 -9.86 -8.57
C ASP A 293 10.94 -9.80 -8.56
N HIS A 294 10.30 -10.72 -9.29
CA HIS A 294 8.86 -10.71 -9.49
C HIS A 294 8.12 -10.89 -8.16
N ALA A 295 7.23 -9.93 -7.85
CA ALA A 295 6.51 -9.85 -6.58
C ALA A 295 7.42 -9.79 -5.32
N GLY A 296 8.71 -9.45 -5.48
CA GLY A 296 9.62 -9.24 -4.37
C GLY A 296 9.45 -7.87 -3.71
N PRO A 297 9.63 -7.77 -2.37
CA PRO A 297 9.62 -6.50 -1.65
C PRO A 297 10.97 -5.78 -1.68
N GLY A 298 12.02 -6.38 -2.25
CA GLY A 298 13.38 -5.83 -2.26
C GLY A 298 14.26 -6.49 -1.20
N SER A 299 14.98 -5.67 -0.43
CA SER A 299 15.93 -6.11 0.58
C SER A 299 15.48 -5.82 2.01
N ASP A 300 16.05 -6.54 2.97
CA ASP A 300 16.01 -6.24 4.39
C ASP A 300 16.84 -4.97 4.74
N ASP A 301 16.82 -4.57 6.02
CA ASP A 301 17.53 -3.40 6.52
C ASP A 301 19.06 -3.52 6.36
N GLY A 302 19.59 -4.74 6.26
CA GLY A 302 21.00 -5.03 5.98
C GLY A 302 21.35 -4.98 4.49
N GLY A 303 20.38 -4.69 3.62
CA GLY A 303 20.55 -4.66 2.17
C GLY A 303 20.54 -6.03 1.50
N LYS A 304 20.32 -7.12 2.24
CA LYS A 304 20.23 -8.47 1.67
C LYS A 304 18.84 -8.66 1.05
N PRO A 305 18.75 -9.10 -0.22
CA PRO A 305 17.46 -9.31 -0.87
C PRO A 305 16.69 -10.45 -0.19
N TYR A 306 15.38 -10.27 0.01
CA TYR A 306 14.51 -11.32 0.56
C TYR A 306 14.43 -12.53 -0.35
N TYR A 307 14.46 -12.30 -1.67
CA TYR A 307 14.45 -13.34 -2.70
C TYR A 307 15.54 -13.05 -3.73
N GLY A 308 16.13 -14.10 -4.30
CA GLY A 308 17.04 -13.95 -5.43
C GLY A 308 16.34 -13.37 -6.65
N PRO A 309 17.08 -12.68 -7.54
CA PRO A 309 16.51 -11.95 -8.67
C PRO A 309 15.71 -12.81 -9.66
N TYR A 310 15.93 -14.14 -9.68
CA TYR A 310 15.27 -15.06 -10.60
C TYR A 310 14.59 -16.25 -9.92
N ASP A 311 14.49 -16.24 -8.58
CA ASP A 311 13.91 -17.35 -7.81
C ASP A 311 12.44 -17.60 -8.22
N ALA A 312 11.71 -16.52 -8.55
CA ALA A 312 10.36 -16.60 -9.06
C ALA A 312 10.25 -17.30 -10.41
N GLN A 313 11.22 -17.08 -11.32
CA GLN A 313 11.26 -17.78 -12.60
C GLN A 313 11.60 -19.25 -12.41
N GLN A 314 12.54 -19.55 -11.51
CA GLN A 314 12.95 -20.92 -11.21
C GLN A 314 11.78 -21.73 -10.63
N LEU A 315 11.06 -21.18 -9.65
CA LEU A 315 9.94 -21.87 -9.03
C LEU A 315 8.78 -22.07 -10.01
N LEU A 316 8.41 -21.05 -10.80
CA LEU A 316 7.33 -21.21 -11.77
C LEU A 316 7.68 -22.26 -12.85
N ARG A 317 8.94 -22.28 -13.32
CA ARG A 317 9.39 -23.28 -14.30
C ARG A 317 9.25 -24.72 -13.81
N GLN A 318 9.41 -24.98 -12.51
CA GLN A 318 9.21 -26.32 -11.93
C GLN A 318 7.75 -26.79 -12.01
N HIS A 319 6.80 -25.86 -12.09
CA HIS A 319 5.36 -26.13 -12.06
C HIS A 319 4.63 -25.78 -13.36
N GLU A 320 5.36 -25.29 -14.37
CA GLU A 320 4.81 -24.78 -15.63
C GLU A 320 3.97 -25.84 -16.37
N GLU A 321 4.46 -27.08 -16.43
CA GLU A 321 3.78 -28.20 -17.09
C GLU A 321 2.46 -28.57 -16.37
N GLU A 322 2.49 -28.71 -15.04
CA GLU A 322 1.29 -29.00 -14.23
C GLU A 322 0.26 -27.86 -14.33
N LEU A 323 0.73 -26.61 -14.36
CA LEU A 323 -0.14 -25.44 -14.45
C LEU A 323 -0.72 -25.27 -15.85
N GLY A 324 -0.08 -25.72 -16.93
CA GLY A 324 -0.58 -25.52 -18.29
C GLY A 324 -0.71 -24.04 -18.67
N ILE A 325 0.20 -23.20 -18.18
CA ILE A 325 0.39 -21.79 -18.58
C ILE A 325 1.89 -21.57 -18.79
N GLU A 326 2.27 -21.07 -19.96
CA GLU A 326 3.68 -20.94 -20.33
C GLU A 326 4.30 -19.67 -19.73
N MET A 327 5.44 -19.80 -19.07
CA MET A 327 6.18 -18.67 -18.53
C MET A 327 6.96 -17.98 -19.65
N VAL A 328 6.87 -16.66 -19.71
CA VAL A 328 7.72 -15.83 -20.55
C VAL A 328 8.76 -15.19 -19.63
N PRO A 329 9.96 -15.80 -19.48
CA PRO A 329 11.00 -15.21 -18.64
C PRO A 329 11.49 -13.92 -19.31
N PHE A 330 11.80 -12.94 -18.48
CA PHE A 330 12.34 -11.68 -18.98
C PHE A 330 13.54 -11.19 -18.18
N GLN A 331 14.54 -10.73 -18.93
CA GLN A 331 15.78 -10.10 -18.45
C GLN A 331 15.67 -8.60 -18.53
N MET A 332 16.22 -7.84 -17.57
CA MET A 332 16.11 -6.38 -17.52
C MET A 332 16.37 -5.70 -18.88
N MET A 333 15.42 -4.87 -19.35
CA MET A 333 15.60 -4.03 -20.54
C MET A 333 16.45 -2.82 -20.16
N VAL A 334 17.46 -2.52 -20.98
CA VAL A 334 18.27 -1.30 -20.88
C VAL A 334 18.14 -0.47 -22.14
N TYR A 335 18.34 0.84 -22.05
CA TYR A 335 18.36 1.72 -23.21
C TYR A 335 19.79 1.82 -23.75
N VAL A 336 19.99 1.46 -25.02
CA VAL A 336 21.29 1.53 -25.71
C VAL A 336 21.36 2.86 -26.47
N GLU A 337 22.12 3.81 -25.93
CA GLU A 337 22.12 5.22 -26.39
C GLU A 337 22.55 5.35 -27.85
N GLU A 338 23.58 4.61 -28.26
CA GLU A 338 24.14 4.67 -29.62
C GLU A 338 23.19 4.17 -30.70
N ARG A 339 22.20 3.34 -30.31
CA ARG A 339 21.25 2.68 -31.22
C ARG A 339 19.82 3.22 -31.10
N ASP A 340 19.56 4.10 -30.13
CA ASP A 340 18.22 4.58 -29.76
C ASP A 340 17.20 3.42 -29.64
N SER A 341 17.58 2.38 -28.91
CA SER A 341 16.79 1.15 -28.80
C SER A 341 16.85 0.53 -27.41
N TYR A 342 15.93 -0.40 -27.14
CA TYR A 342 15.89 -1.14 -25.88
C TYR A 342 16.23 -2.59 -26.14
N GLU A 343 17.19 -3.09 -25.37
CA GLU A 343 17.71 -4.45 -25.52
C GLU A 343 17.73 -5.13 -24.13
N PRO A 344 17.51 -6.45 -24.06
CA PRO A 344 17.77 -7.23 -22.86
C PRO A 344 19.24 -7.09 -22.47
N VAL A 345 19.52 -6.89 -21.19
CA VAL A 345 20.87 -6.63 -20.70
C VAL A 345 21.89 -7.72 -21.07
N ASP A 346 21.45 -8.96 -21.26
CA ASP A 346 22.26 -10.11 -21.64
C ASP A 346 22.51 -10.23 -23.16
N GLU A 347 21.79 -9.44 -23.97
CA GLU A 347 22.00 -9.35 -25.43
C GLU A 347 22.88 -8.15 -25.82
N VAL A 348 23.19 -7.25 -24.88
CA VAL A 348 24.03 -6.08 -25.11
C VAL A 348 25.50 -6.46 -25.07
N GLU A 349 26.25 -6.10 -26.12
CA GLU A 349 27.69 -6.32 -26.21
C GLU A 349 28.47 -5.61 -25.09
N GLU A 350 29.50 -6.28 -24.57
CA GLU A 350 30.34 -5.72 -23.51
C GLU A 350 31.02 -4.42 -23.97
N GLY A 351 30.93 -3.38 -23.15
CA GLY A 351 31.48 -2.04 -23.45
C GLY A 351 30.49 -1.08 -24.13
N VAL A 352 29.32 -1.53 -24.57
CA VAL A 352 28.27 -0.65 -25.10
C VAL A 352 27.63 0.16 -23.97
N ARG A 353 27.44 1.46 -24.20
CA ARG A 353 26.86 2.36 -23.20
C ARG A 353 25.36 2.14 -23.05
N THR A 354 24.96 1.67 -21.86
CA THR A 354 23.55 1.48 -21.48
C THR A 354 23.11 2.53 -20.46
N LEU A 355 21.89 3.05 -20.62
CA LEU A 355 21.25 3.95 -19.64
C LEU A 355 20.08 3.24 -18.96
N SER A 356 19.94 3.50 -17.65
CA SER A 356 18.77 3.12 -16.86
C SER A 356 18.52 4.17 -15.78
N ILE A 357 17.27 4.29 -15.34
CA ILE A 357 16.88 5.12 -14.20
C ILE A 357 16.26 4.20 -13.16
N SER A 358 16.82 4.22 -11.96
CA SER A 358 16.28 3.49 -10.82
C SER A 358 15.00 4.15 -10.31
N GLY A 359 14.17 3.40 -9.57
CA GLY A 359 12.99 3.99 -8.92
C GLY A 359 13.34 5.09 -7.91
N THR A 360 14.53 5.04 -7.29
CA THR A 360 15.03 6.10 -6.39
C THR A 360 15.38 7.36 -7.18
N GLU A 361 16.06 7.23 -8.32
CA GLU A 361 16.38 8.38 -9.18
C GLU A 361 15.11 8.99 -9.80
N LEU A 362 14.13 8.18 -10.21
CA LEU A 362 12.84 8.68 -10.69
C LEU A 362 12.12 9.51 -9.61
N ARG A 363 12.06 8.99 -8.37
CA ARG A 363 11.48 9.72 -7.23
C ARG A 363 12.21 11.02 -6.95
N ARG A 364 13.54 11.03 -7.02
CA ARG A 364 14.36 12.24 -6.88
C ARG A 364 14.02 13.27 -7.95
N ARG A 365 13.97 12.87 -9.22
CA ARG A 365 13.60 13.77 -10.34
C ARG A 365 12.21 14.35 -10.18
N LEU A 366 11.22 13.54 -9.80
CA LEU A 366 9.87 14.02 -9.50
C LEU A 366 9.87 15.03 -8.34
N ALA A 367 10.56 14.71 -7.25
CA ALA A 367 10.63 15.57 -6.06
C ALA A 367 11.34 16.91 -6.33
N GLU A 368 12.40 16.91 -7.13
CA GLU A 368 13.16 18.11 -7.48
C GLU A 368 12.59 18.85 -8.71
N GLY A 369 11.62 18.27 -9.41
CA GLY A 369 11.10 18.82 -10.66
C GLY A 369 12.11 18.76 -11.82
N VAL A 370 13.10 17.89 -11.74
CA VAL A 370 14.07 17.63 -12.81
C VAL A 370 13.36 16.87 -13.93
N GLU A 371 13.66 17.25 -15.18
CA GLU A 371 13.09 16.61 -16.36
C GLU A 371 13.34 15.10 -16.36
N ILE A 372 12.28 14.33 -16.64
CA ILE A 372 12.38 12.88 -16.80
C ILE A 372 12.66 12.62 -18.28
N PRO A 373 13.78 11.96 -18.64
CA PRO A 373 14.13 11.79 -20.04
C PRO A 373 13.08 11.01 -20.82
N SER A 374 12.82 11.44 -22.04
CA SER A 374 11.82 10.81 -22.93
C SER A 374 12.22 9.38 -23.31
N TRP A 375 13.51 9.01 -23.30
CA TRP A 375 13.97 7.63 -23.46
C TRP A 375 13.68 6.77 -22.22
N PHE A 376 13.38 7.34 -21.05
CA PHE A 376 12.98 6.52 -19.91
C PHE A 376 11.48 6.24 -19.94
N THR A 377 10.67 7.27 -20.11
CA THR A 377 9.20 7.17 -20.08
C THR A 377 8.56 8.07 -21.13
N PHE A 378 7.36 7.71 -21.58
CA PHE A 378 6.57 8.56 -22.46
C PHE A 378 6.25 9.90 -21.78
N PRO A 379 6.28 11.05 -22.51
CA PRO A 379 5.98 12.37 -21.94
C PRO A 379 4.62 12.43 -21.23
N GLU A 380 3.60 11.76 -21.78
CA GLU A 380 2.25 11.70 -21.24
C GLU A 380 2.21 10.93 -19.91
N VAL A 381 3.04 9.88 -19.77
CA VAL A 381 3.21 9.15 -18.51
C VAL A 381 3.96 10.01 -17.49
N ALA A 382 5.03 10.69 -17.90
CA ALA A 382 5.74 11.63 -17.01
C ALA A 382 4.80 12.72 -16.47
N ALA A 383 3.94 13.27 -17.33
CA ALA A 383 2.96 14.27 -16.95
C ALA A 383 1.94 13.73 -15.92
N GLU A 384 1.45 12.50 -16.07
CA GLU A 384 0.57 11.87 -15.07
C GLU A 384 1.28 11.64 -13.73
N LEU A 385 2.55 11.24 -13.74
CA LEU A 385 3.34 11.08 -12.52
C LEU A 385 3.57 12.42 -11.80
N GLN A 386 3.91 13.47 -12.55
CA GLN A 386 4.13 14.82 -12.02
C GLN A 386 2.85 15.46 -11.46
N LYS A 387 1.66 15.13 -11.98
CA LYS A 387 0.38 15.59 -11.42
C LYS A 387 0.16 15.06 -10.00
N SER A 388 0.46 13.79 -9.78
CA SER A 388 0.23 13.14 -8.47
C SER A 388 1.39 13.33 -7.51
N HIS A 389 2.61 13.49 -8.03
CA HIS A 389 3.83 13.71 -7.26
C HIS A 389 4.47 15.02 -7.73
N PRO A 390 3.88 16.17 -7.37
CA PRO A 390 4.44 17.44 -7.76
C PRO A 390 5.81 17.65 -7.09
N PRO A 391 6.67 18.53 -7.64
CA PRO A 391 7.94 18.89 -7.01
C PRO A 391 7.74 19.40 -5.59
N ARG A 392 8.73 19.22 -4.70
CA ARG A 392 8.69 19.61 -3.28
C ARG A 392 8.25 21.06 -3.06
N ALA A 393 8.65 21.97 -3.95
CA ALA A 393 8.25 23.37 -3.94
C ALA A 393 6.73 23.61 -4.08
N ARG A 394 5.97 22.60 -4.52
CA ARG A 394 4.51 22.59 -4.65
C ARG A 394 3.82 21.57 -3.74
N GLN A 395 4.57 20.76 -3.01
CA GLN A 395 4.01 19.83 -2.03
C GLN A 395 3.56 20.59 -0.77
N GLY A 396 2.57 20.05 -0.08
CA GLY A 396 2.30 20.47 1.30
C GLY A 396 3.36 19.94 2.24
N PHE A 397 3.48 20.54 3.41
CA PHE A 397 4.36 20.03 4.46
C PHE A 397 3.86 20.40 5.85
N THR A 398 4.24 19.60 6.83
CA THR A 398 4.00 19.84 8.25
C THR A 398 5.31 20.18 8.97
N VAL A 399 5.32 21.30 9.68
CA VAL A 399 6.32 21.60 10.70
C VAL A 399 5.71 21.25 12.05
N PHE A 400 6.22 20.18 12.66
CA PHE A 400 5.69 19.62 13.89
C PHE A 400 6.65 19.91 15.04
N PHE A 401 6.29 20.83 15.93
CA PHE A 401 7.09 21.12 17.11
C PHE A 401 6.80 20.13 18.24
N SER A 402 7.84 19.80 19.00
CA SER A 402 7.74 19.08 20.28
C SER A 402 8.68 19.73 21.31
N GLY A 403 8.27 19.75 22.56
CA GLY A 403 9.03 20.41 23.63
C GLY A 403 8.18 20.73 24.86
N LEU A 404 8.83 21.06 25.97
CA LEU A 404 8.17 21.34 27.24
C LEU A 404 7.23 22.56 27.18
N SER A 405 6.26 22.63 28.11
CA SER A 405 5.43 23.83 28.26
C SER A 405 6.33 25.04 28.57
N GLY A 406 6.09 26.22 28.01
CA GLY A 406 6.98 27.38 28.23
C GLY A 406 8.29 27.37 27.43
N ALA A 407 8.59 26.31 26.66
CA ALA A 407 9.82 26.20 25.87
C ALA A 407 9.93 27.18 24.68
N GLY A 408 8.85 27.89 24.32
CA GLY A 408 8.85 28.87 23.21
C GLY A 408 8.20 28.42 21.90
N LYS A 409 7.68 27.18 21.82
CA LYS A 409 7.05 26.60 20.61
C LYS A 409 6.02 27.52 19.93
N SER A 410 5.01 27.98 20.67
CA SER A 410 3.93 28.82 20.09
C SER A 410 4.48 30.16 19.57
N THR A 411 5.49 30.74 20.22
CA THR A 411 6.12 31.98 19.73
C THR A 411 6.85 31.75 18.41
N ILE A 412 7.69 30.70 18.33
CA ILE A 412 8.41 30.34 17.10
C ILE A 412 7.42 30.00 15.97
N ALA A 413 6.36 29.25 16.28
CA ALA A 413 5.32 28.86 15.33
C ALA A 413 4.58 30.08 14.73
N ASN A 414 4.30 31.11 15.53
CA ASN A 414 3.69 32.36 15.04
C ASN A 414 4.65 33.15 14.13
N VAL A 415 5.93 33.28 14.51
CA VAL A 415 6.94 33.94 13.66
C VAL A 415 7.10 33.20 12.33
N LEU A 416 7.17 31.87 12.38
CA LEU A 416 7.24 31.01 11.21
C LEU A 416 6.00 31.15 10.32
N GLN A 417 4.80 31.21 10.91
CA GLN A 417 3.56 31.43 10.17
C GLN A 417 3.60 32.74 9.38
N VAL A 418 4.02 33.84 10.01
CA VAL A 418 4.14 35.15 9.35
C VAL A 418 5.14 35.06 8.19
N LYS A 419 6.34 34.53 8.42
CA LYS A 419 7.36 34.35 7.37
C LYS A 419 6.86 33.53 6.18
N LEU A 420 6.13 32.45 6.43
CA LEU A 420 5.57 31.60 5.37
C LEU A 420 4.41 32.29 4.62
N LEU A 421 3.59 33.07 5.31
CA LEU A 421 2.54 33.89 4.68
C LEU A 421 3.14 35.00 3.81
N GLU A 422 4.24 35.62 4.24
CA GLU A 422 4.99 36.62 3.46
C GLU A 422 5.62 36.02 2.20
N LEU A 423 6.17 34.80 2.28
CA LEU A 423 6.67 34.06 1.11
C LEU A 423 5.55 33.70 0.12
N GLY A 424 4.35 33.41 0.62
CA GLY A 424 3.18 33.06 -0.18
C GLY A 424 3.27 31.68 -0.86
N GLY A 425 2.42 31.47 -1.87
CA GLY A 425 2.41 30.26 -2.70
C GLY A 425 1.57 29.09 -2.18
N ARG A 426 1.35 28.97 -0.87
CA ARG A 426 0.50 27.93 -0.25
C ARG A 426 -0.28 28.47 0.95
N PRO A 427 -1.48 27.93 1.24
CA PRO A 427 -2.21 28.27 2.46
C PRO A 427 -1.46 27.74 3.70
N VAL A 428 -1.40 28.54 4.76
CA VAL A 428 -0.73 28.20 6.02
C VAL A 428 -1.77 28.05 7.13
N THR A 429 -1.73 26.95 7.87
CA THR A 429 -2.62 26.67 9.00
C THR A 429 -1.81 26.44 10.27
N LEU A 430 -2.13 27.20 11.31
CA LEU A 430 -1.52 27.05 12.65
C LEU A 430 -2.42 26.18 13.54
N LEU A 431 -1.88 25.04 13.97
CA LEU A 431 -2.47 24.11 14.92
C LEU A 431 -1.73 24.24 16.27
N ASP A 432 -1.87 25.41 16.91
CA ASP A 432 -1.32 25.66 18.25
C ASP A 432 -2.19 24.99 19.34
N GLY A 433 -1.57 24.69 20.49
CA GLY A 433 -2.20 23.94 21.57
C GLY A 433 -3.53 24.53 22.07
N ASP A 434 -3.63 25.86 22.15
CA ASP A 434 -4.86 26.53 22.61
C ASP A 434 -5.96 26.50 21.53
N ILE A 435 -5.60 26.66 20.25
CA ILE A 435 -6.52 26.56 19.10
C ILE A 435 -7.09 25.14 19.00
N VAL A 436 -6.21 24.14 19.07
CA VAL A 436 -6.58 22.72 19.02
C VAL A 436 -7.47 22.36 20.21
N ARG A 437 -7.11 22.76 21.43
CA ARG A 437 -7.95 22.50 22.61
C ARG A 437 -9.32 23.14 22.51
N THR A 438 -9.43 24.31 21.90
CA THR A 438 -10.73 24.98 21.75
C THR A 438 -11.62 24.28 20.73
N ASN A 439 -11.07 23.84 19.59
CA ASN A 439 -11.86 23.42 18.43
C ASN A 439 -11.94 21.91 18.24
N LEU A 440 -10.94 21.15 18.72
CA LEU A 440 -10.79 19.73 18.41
C LEU A 440 -10.76 18.82 19.64
N SER A 441 -10.50 19.37 20.83
CA SER A 441 -10.16 18.57 22.03
C SER A 441 -10.64 19.22 23.33
N SER A 442 -11.76 19.95 23.32
CA SER A 442 -12.26 20.69 24.48
C SER A 442 -12.75 19.77 25.61
N GLU A 443 -13.11 18.55 25.27
CA GLU A 443 -13.52 17.48 26.18
C GLU A 443 -12.34 16.69 26.79
N LEU A 444 -11.13 16.82 26.22
CA LEU A 444 -9.98 16.05 26.65
C LEU A 444 -9.27 16.67 27.86
N GLY A 445 -9.02 15.84 28.86
CA GLY A 445 -8.25 16.17 30.05
C GLY A 445 -6.72 16.18 29.82
N PHE A 446 -5.96 15.81 30.87
CA PHE A 446 -4.50 15.81 30.85
C PHE A 446 -3.88 14.42 31.08
N SER A 447 -4.68 13.35 31.06
CA SER A 447 -4.16 11.99 31.16
C SER A 447 -3.27 11.65 29.97
N LYS A 448 -2.38 10.66 30.14
CA LYS A 448 -1.59 10.09 29.04
C LYS A 448 -2.46 9.75 27.82
N GLU A 449 -3.56 9.03 28.04
CA GLU A 449 -4.50 8.64 26.97
C GLU A 449 -5.11 9.86 26.25
N HIS A 450 -5.58 10.86 27.00
CA HIS A 450 -6.15 12.07 26.41
C HIS A 450 -5.11 12.89 25.63
N ARG A 451 -3.84 12.91 26.08
CA ARG A 451 -2.75 13.53 25.34
C ARG A 451 -2.50 12.81 24.03
N ASP A 452 -2.40 11.48 24.06
CA ASP A 452 -2.23 10.65 22.88
C ASP A 452 -3.33 10.90 21.85
N ILE A 453 -4.61 10.89 22.27
CA ILE A 453 -5.75 11.21 21.40
C ILE A 453 -5.62 12.61 20.81
N ASN A 454 -5.28 13.60 21.62
CA ASN A 454 -5.11 14.97 21.15
C ASN A 454 -4.01 15.08 20.08
N ILE A 455 -2.86 14.43 20.26
CA ILE A 455 -1.78 14.44 19.26
C ILE A 455 -2.20 13.71 17.98
N ARG A 456 -2.89 12.57 18.08
CA ARG A 456 -3.43 11.88 16.89
C ARG A 456 -4.41 12.74 16.11
N ARG A 457 -5.28 13.49 16.79
CA ARG A 457 -6.20 14.44 16.15
C ARG A 457 -5.45 15.56 15.41
N ILE A 458 -4.41 16.13 16.03
CA ILE A 458 -3.54 17.11 15.35
C ILE A 458 -2.90 16.49 14.12
N GLY A 459 -2.34 15.29 14.25
CA GLY A 459 -1.70 14.57 13.15
C GLY A 459 -2.64 14.32 11.97
N PHE A 460 -3.88 13.90 12.25
CA PHE A 460 -4.91 13.69 11.22
C PHE A 460 -5.27 14.98 10.48
N VAL A 461 -5.45 16.10 11.20
CA VAL A 461 -5.74 17.39 10.54
C VAL A 461 -4.53 17.86 9.73
N ALA A 462 -3.33 17.73 10.28
CA ALA A 462 -2.08 18.09 9.59
C ALA A 462 -1.84 17.24 8.33
N SER A 463 -2.20 15.96 8.35
CA SER A 463 -2.07 15.06 7.20
C SER A 463 -3.00 15.48 6.06
N GLU A 464 -4.25 15.84 6.36
CA GLU A 464 -5.19 16.32 5.34
C GLU A 464 -4.80 17.71 4.79
N ILE A 465 -4.25 18.60 5.61
CA ILE A 465 -3.69 19.88 5.12
C ILE A 465 -2.51 19.63 4.17
N THR A 466 -1.57 18.78 4.59
CA THR A 466 -0.36 18.45 3.83
C THR A 466 -0.70 17.82 2.48
N LYS A 467 -1.59 16.83 2.49
CA LYS A 467 -2.11 16.13 1.30
C LYS A 467 -2.71 17.08 0.27
N ASN A 468 -3.33 18.17 0.71
CA ASN A 468 -3.95 19.17 -0.16
C ASN A 468 -3.01 20.33 -0.52
N GLY A 469 -1.69 20.17 -0.36
CA GLY A 469 -0.70 21.17 -0.74
C GLY A 469 -0.57 22.34 0.25
N GLY A 470 -1.20 22.26 1.43
CA GLY A 470 -1.12 23.27 2.47
C GLY A 470 0.09 23.10 3.39
N ILE A 471 0.36 24.13 4.20
CA ILE A 471 1.39 24.10 5.23
C ILE A 471 0.74 24.01 6.61
N ALA A 472 1.00 22.93 7.33
CA ALA A 472 0.54 22.78 8.71
C ALA A 472 1.68 23.10 9.69
N ILE A 473 1.44 24.01 10.64
CA ILE A 473 2.37 24.34 11.71
C ILE A 473 1.76 23.86 13.01
N CYS A 474 2.30 22.81 13.60
CA CYS A 474 1.74 22.17 14.80
C CYS A 474 2.62 22.46 16.01
N ALA A 475 2.07 23.06 17.08
CA ALA A 475 2.84 23.39 18.28
C ALA A 475 2.44 22.66 19.58
N PRO A 476 2.17 21.33 19.57
CA PRO A 476 1.86 20.60 20.80
C PRO A 476 3.10 20.31 21.66
N ILE A 477 2.87 19.78 22.87
CA ILE A 477 3.96 19.22 23.70
C ILE A 477 4.49 17.91 23.08
N ALA A 478 3.59 17.00 22.69
CA ALA A 478 3.88 15.69 22.11
C ALA A 478 4.98 14.90 22.88
N PRO A 479 4.73 14.55 24.15
CA PRO A 479 5.76 14.06 25.06
C PRO A 479 6.26 12.64 24.78
N TYR A 480 5.50 11.82 24.03
CA TYR A 480 5.82 10.41 23.80
C TYR A 480 6.28 10.17 22.37
N ASP A 481 7.38 9.46 22.21
CA ASP A 481 8.03 9.15 20.94
C ASP A 481 7.13 8.36 20.00
N ARG A 482 6.49 7.34 20.54
CA ARG A 482 5.56 6.47 19.81
C ARG A 482 4.50 7.28 19.04
N VAL A 483 3.93 8.30 19.67
CA VAL A 483 2.85 9.09 19.05
C VAL A 483 3.40 10.11 18.06
N ARG A 484 4.61 10.65 18.28
CA ARG A 484 5.28 11.47 17.26
C ARG A 484 5.55 10.67 15.99
N LYS A 485 6.00 9.41 16.13
CA LYS A 485 6.19 8.48 15.02
C LYS A 485 4.88 8.14 14.31
N GLU A 486 3.80 7.87 15.05
CA GLU A 486 2.46 7.70 14.46
C GLU A 486 2.04 8.90 13.59
N VAL A 487 2.29 10.13 14.04
CA VAL A 487 1.98 11.34 13.26
C VAL A 487 2.91 11.46 12.03
N ARG A 488 4.21 11.20 12.20
CA ARG A 488 5.19 11.18 11.10
C ARG A 488 4.76 10.19 10.02
N ASP A 489 4.40 8.97 10.40
CA ASP A 489 3.97 7.90 9.49
C ASP A 489 2.66 8.23 8.76
N LEU A 490 1.79 9.03 9.39
CA LEU A 490 0.55 9.50 8.79
C LEU A 490 0.78 10.64 7.77
N VAL A 491 1.73 11.54 8.04
CA VAL A 491 1.93 12.76 7.24
C VAL A 491 2.97 12.58 6.14
N ALA A 492 4.10 11.94 6.43
CA ALA A 492 5.24 11.84 5.50
C ALA A 492 4.92 11.19 4.14
N PRO A 493 4.00 10.21 4.02
CA PRO A 493 3.60 9.68 2.71
C PRO A 493 2.82 10.69 1.84
N LEU A 494 2.29 11.76 2.44
CA LEU A 494 1.40 12.74 1.79
C LEU A 494 2.13 14.05 1.42
N GLY A 495 3.35 14.26 1.93
CA GLY A 495 4.15 15.47 1.73
C GLY A 495 5.31 15.56 2.72
N GLY A 496 5.83 16.76 2.96
CA GLY A 496 6.93 16.96 3.91
C GLY A 496 6.50 16.82 5.37
N PHE A 497 7.37 16.25 6.21
CA PHE A 497 7.23 16.29 7.66
C PHE A 497 8.57 16.68 8.28
N VAL A 498 8.55 17.68 9.17
CA VAL A 498 9.73 18.22 9.85
C VAL A 498 9.45 18.27 11.34
N LEU A 499 10.09 17.41 12.11
CA LEU A 499 10.07 17.43 13.57
C LEU A 499 11.07 18.48 14.08
N VAL A 500 10.54 19.47 14.79
CA VAL A 500 11.33 20.51 15.43
C VAL A 500 11.31 20.29 16.94
N HIS A 501 12.44 19.84 17.49
CA HIS A 501 12.61 19.71 18.92
C HIS A 501 13.01 21.06 19.54
N VAL A 502 12.11 21.63 20.35
CA VAL A 502 12.41 22.84 21.13
C VAL A 502 12.96 22.42 22.49
N ALA A 503 14.27 22.15 22.50
CA ALA A 503 15.07 21.57 23.57
C ALA A 503 15.41 22.55 24.71
N THR A 504 14.52 23.49 25.01
CA THR A 504 14.72 24.46 26.09
C THR A 504 14.71 23.74 27.45
N PRO A 505 15.71 23.93 28.32
CA PRO A 505 15.76 23.28 29.64
C PRO A 505 14.52 23.54 30.50
N VAL A 506 14.16 22.56 31.35
CA VAL A 506 12.96 22.65 32.19
C VAL A 506 13.02 23.82 33.16
N GLU A 507 14.20 24.15 33.67
CA GLU A 507 14.44 25.26 34.59
C GLU A 507 14.09 26.60 33.94
N VAL A 508 14.49 26.78 32.68
CA VAL A 508 14.16 27.97 31.87
C VAL A 508 12.65 28.01 31.56
N CYS A 509 12.07 26.85 31.26
CA CYS A 509 10.63 26.73 31.03
C CYS A 509 9.80 27.10 32.27
N GLU A 510 10.22 26.66 33.46
CA GLU A 510 9.61 26.97 34.75
C GLU A 510 9.71 28.47 35.07
N GLN A 511 10.87 29.09 34.83
CA GLN A 511 11.04 30.54 35.00
C GLN A 511 10.09 31.35 34.10
N ARG A 512 9.72 30.80 32.93
CA ARG A 512 8.83 31.42 31.94
C ARG A 512 7.35 31.02 32.12
N ASP A 513 6.96 30.43 33.26
CA ASP A 513 5.61 29.88 33.53
C ASP A 513 4.49 30.94 33.65
N ARG A 514 4.14 31.56 32.52
CA ARG A 514 3.09 32.58 32.45
C ARG A 514 1.70 32.08 32.85
N LYS A 515 1.43 30.78 32.69
CA LYS A 515 0.12 30.18 32.99
C LYS A 515 0.05 29.60 34.42
N GLY A 516 1.14 29.69 35.19
CA GLY A 516 1.26 29.14 36.55
C GLY A 516 1.10 27.62 36.60
N LEU A 517 1.33 26.92 35.49
CA LEU A 517 1.10 25.48 35.37
C LEU A 517 2.20 24.67 36.05
N TYR A 518 3.46 25.10 35.96
CA TYR A 518 4.57 24.48 36.67
C TYR A 518 4.44 24.69 38.18
N ALA A 519 4.07 25.91 38.61
CA ALA A 519 3.82 26.18 40.02
C ALA A 519 2.71 25.29 40.60
N LYS A 520 1.59 25.12 39.87
CA LYS A 520 0.49 24.23 40.25
C LYS A 520 0.90 22.75 40.24
N ALA A 521 1.73 22.33 39.29
CA ALA A 521 2.27 20.97 39.22
C ALA A 521 3.19 20.67 40.42
N ARG A 522 4.12 21.57 40.74
CA ARG A 522 5.02 21.46 41.91
C ARG A 522 4.25 21.44 43.24
N ALA A 523 3.12 22.15 43.31
CA ALA A 523 2.21 22.13 44.45
C ALA A 523 1.28 20.88 44.50
N GLY A 524 1.40 19.93 43.55
CA GLY A 524 0.59 18.72 43.50
C GLY A 524 -0.86 18.92 43.04
N LEU A 525 -1.22 20.12 42.58
CA LEU A 525 -2.57 20.46 42.10
C LEU A 525 -2.83 19.92 40.67
N ILE A 526 -1.76 19.67 39.90
CA ILE A 526 -1.83 18.98 38.60
C ILE A 526 -1.06 17.67 38.75
N LYS A 527 -1.78 16.55 38.76
CA LYS A 527 -1.21 15.22 39.06
C LYS A 527 -0.22 14.73 37.99
N GLU A 528 -0.54 14.94 36.71
CA GLU A 528 0.24 14.44 35.57
C GLU A 528 0.71 15.60 34.69
N PHE A 529 1.82 16.24 35.07
CA PHE A 529 2.40 17.36 34.34
C PHE A 529 3.75 16.97 33.73
N THR A 530 3.87 17.18 32.42
CA THR A 530 5.04 16.77 31.63
C THR A 530 6.29 17.53 32.05
N GLY A 531 7.38 16.81 32.24
CA GLY A 531 8.65 17.36 32.72
C GLY A 531 8.74 17.48 34.25
N ILE A 532 7.69 17.10 34.98
CA ILE A 532 7.66 17.10 36.46
C ILE A 532 7.24 15.72 36.99
N SER A 533 6.00 15.31 36.74
CA SER A 533 5.45 14.02 37.21
C SER A 533 5.15 13.04 36.07
N ASP A 534 5.10 13.51 34.82
CA ASP A 534 4.94 12.72 33.60
C ASP A 534 6.18 12.94 32.70
N PRO A 535 6.77 11.89 32.09
CA PRO A 535 8.01 12.03 31.32
C PRO A 535 7.83 12.85 30.03
N TYR A 536 8.93 13.43 29.57
CA TYR A 536 9.10 13.94 28.22
C TYR A 536 10.20 13.10 27.56
N GLU A 537 9.82 12.26 26.59
CA GLU A 537 10.74 11.44 25.82
C GLU A 537 11.40 12.32 24.75
N VAL A 538 12.66 12.68 24.96
CA VAL A 538 13.43 13.53 24.05
C VAL A 538 13.51 12.87 22.67
N PRO A 539 13.17 13.58 21.57
CA PRO A 539 13.27 13.01 20.23
C PRO A 539 14.73 12.80 19.82
N GLU A 540 15.09 11.61 19.34
CA GLU A 540 16.41 11.29 18.78
C GLU A 540 16.47 11.49 17.25
N ASP A 541 15.31 11.64 16.61
CA ASP A 541 15.10 11.69 15.16
C ASP A 541 14.57 13.05 14.68
N ALA A 542 14.79 14.12 15.44
CA ALA A 542 14.35 15.47 15.06
C ALA A 542 15.21 16.01 13.89
N GLU A 543 14.56 16.52 12.85
CA GLU A 543 15.25 17.21 11.75
C GLU A 543 15.93 18.51 12.21
N ILE A 544 15.35 19.19 13.22
CA ILE A 544 15.87 20.45 13.75
C ILE A 544 15.77 20.44 15.27
N GLU A 545 16.87 20.75 15.95
CA GLU A 545 16.90 21.02 17.39
C GLU A 545 17.11 22.51 17.65
N ILE A 546 16.32 23.09 18.56
CA ILE A 546 16.31 24.52 18.88
C ILE A 546 16.36 24.71 20.40
N ASP A 547 17.36 25.46 20.85
CA ASP A 547 17.50 25.89 22.25
C ASP A 547 17.16 27.38 22.38
N THR A 548 16.03 27.70 23.02
CA THR A 548 15.56 29.09 23.18
C THR A 548 16.21 29.83 24.37
N GLU A 549 17.20 29.24 25.02
CA GLU A 549 18.14 29.98 25.86
C GLU A 549 19.17 30.73 25.00
N LYS A 550 19.52 30.16 23.83
CA LYS A 550 20.58 30.67 22.95
C LYS A 550 20.07 31.44 21.75
N LEU A 551 18.85 31.14 21.30
CA LEU A 551 18.25 31.72 20.10
C LEU A 551 17.00 32.52 20.44
N THR A 552 16.84 33.66 19.77
CA THR A 552 15.56 34.38 19.69
C THR A 552 14.54 33.59 18.86
N ALA A 553 13.25 33.94 18.97
CA ALA A 553 12.21 33.28 18.20
C ALA A 553 12.38 33.52 16.69
N GLU A 554 12.89 34.69 16.31
CA GLU A 554 13.20 35.07 14.94
C GLU A 554 14.35 34.26 14.34
N GLU A 555 15.44 34.07 15.09
CA GLU A 555 16.57 33.24 14.69
C GLU A 555 16.19 31.75 14.59
N ALA A 556 15.40 31.26 15.55
CA ALA A 556 14.84 29.91 15.54
C ALA A 556 13.96 29.68 14.30
N ALA A 557 13.01 30.59 14.03
CA ALA A 557 12.16 30.51 12.85
C ALA A 557 12.97 30.61 11.55
N GLN A 558 14.02 31.44 11.52
CA GLN A 558 14.90 31.55 10.36
C GLN A 558 15.67 30.24 10.09
N SER A 559 16.10 29.54 11.14
CA SER A 559 16.75 28.22 11.01
C SER A 559 15.81 27.19 10.37
N ILE A 560 14.51 27.23 10.73
CA ILE A 560 13.48 26.40 10.11
C ILE A 560 13.28 26.76 8.63
N ILE A 561 13.24 28.06 8.30
CA ILE A 561 13.17 28.53 6.90
C ILE A 561 14.36 28.01 6.09
N LEU A 562 15.60 28.13 6.58
CA LEU A 562 16.78 27.65 5.87
C LEU A 562 16.76 26.13 5.67
N TYR A 563 16.25 25.37 6.64
CA TYR A 563 16.05 23.92 6.48
C TYR A 563 15.02 23.61 5.39
N LEU A 564 13.86 24.28 5.41
CA LEU A 564 12.82 24.10 4.39
C LEU A 564 13.31 24.47 2.99
N GLU A 565 14.19 25.48 2.89
CA GLU A 565 14.83 25.88 1.63
C GLU A 565 15.83 24.83 1.15
N LYS A 566 16.72 24.35 2.03
CA LYS A 566 17.67 23.28 1.74
C LYS A 566 16.96 22.01 1.25
N GLU A 567 15.84 21.65 1.85
CA GLU A 567 15.05 20.50 1.45
C GLU A 567 14.17 20.75 0.20
N GLY A 568 14.16 21.98 -0.34
CA GLY A 568 13.42 22.33 -1.56
C GLY A 568 11.91 22.48 -1.37
N PHE A 569 11.43 22.59 -0.12
CA PHE A 569 10.02 22.87 0.16
C PHE A 569 9.68 24.34 -0.11
N ILE A 570 10.63 25.25 0.08
CA ILE A 570 10.52 26.68 -0.25
C ILE A 570 11.78 27.10 -1.04
N GLY A 571 11.74 28.21 -1.77
CA GLY A 571 12.89 28.70 -2.55
C GLY A 571 12.54 29.06 -3.99
N ALA A 572 13.51 29.68 -4.68
CA ALA A 572 13.35 30.12 -6.07
C ALA A 572 13.27 28.92 -7.03
N ARG A 573 12.39 29.06 -8.02
CA ARG A 573 12.19 28.08 -9.11
C ARG A 573 13.27 28.16 -10.16
#